data_AF-A0A7V2JGZ5-F1
#
_entry.id   AF-A0A7V2JGZ5-F1
#
_cell.length_a   1.000
_cell.length_b   1.000
_cell.length_c   1.000
_cell.angle_alpha   90.00
_cell.angle_beta   90.00
_cell.angle_gamma   90.00
#
_symmetry.space_group_name_H-M   'P 1'
#
loop_
_entity.id
_entity.type
_entity.pdbx_description
1 polymer ?
#
loop_
_entity_poly.entity_id
_entity_poly.type
_entity_poly.pdbx_seq_one_letter_code
_entity_poly.pdbx_strand_id
1 'polypeptide(L)'
;MKSLKIVLLQDSATFRIPNTSGHIISYPLPMYSTVIGFLCTATGNPQKFLSKSFSLAIYSKFQTRYIEYIWYRNLYKQYHLQRFGSIDNRIYHGEFEHIGGQSPITRDRLHNVKTIIYLLADEEAMEQIKSNLAGNVPALHLGMAEDLVVPKNVEYVYLDEKPIEYVGKVDYYSWLPPKEACYCLPSNYIEFLSRIAGVTCLVSTKYRLVKIHDVTIRDFSYIRARLFSPRGLPIEYNQPYKFLIDRTENLPLWFLKIDGGGKGV
;
A
#
# COMPACT_ATOMS: atom_id res chain seq x y z
N MET A 1 -20.58 -0.62 14.20
CA MET A 1 -19.15 -0.27 14.33
C MET A 1 -18.80 0.93 13.45
N LYS A 2 -18.04 1.91 13.96
CA LYS A 2 -17.61 3.11 13.23
C LYS A 2 -16.23 2.89 12.59
N SER A 3 -16.09 3.16 11.29
CA SER A 3 -14.82 3.08 10.54
C SER A 3 -14.57 4.38 9.79
N LEU A 4 -13.30 4.75 9.62
CA LEU A 4 -12.90 5.85 8.75
C LEU A 4 -12.62 5.31 7.34
N LYS A 5 -13.35 5.81 6.34
CA LYS A 5 -13.15 5.52 4.93
C LYS A 5 -12.38 6.68 4.28
N ILE A 6 -11.25 6.37 3.69
CA ILE A 6 -10.36 7.31 3.01
C ILE A 6 -10.30 6.91 1.54
N VAL A 7 -10.82 7.75 0.65
CA VAL A 7 -10.75 7.59 -0.80
C VAL A 7 -9.63 8.46 -1.34
N LEU A 8 -8.64 7.82 -1.94
CA LEU A 8 -7.44 8.43 -2.49
C LEU A 8 -7.42 8.30 -4.00
N LEU A 9 -7.00 9.36 -4.68
CA LEU A 9 -6.76 9.39 -6.12
C LEU A 9 -5.29 9.70 -6.42
N GLN A 10 -4.70 8.96 -7.34
CA GLN A 10 -3.36 9.21 -7.86
C GLN A 10 -3.40 9.15 -9.39
N ASP A 11 -2.78 10.12 -10.05
CA ASP A 11 -2.62 10.08 -11.50
C ASP A 11 -1.71 8.92 -11.92
N SER A 12 -0.62 8.72 -11.17
CA SER A 12 0.22 7.54 -11.31
C SER A 12 0.75 7.03 -9.97
N ALA A 13 0.97 5.72 -9.88
CA ALA A 13 1.56 5.09 -8.70
C ALA A 13 2.44 3.88 -9.04
N THR A 14 3.44 3.62 -8.20
CA THR A 14 4.24 2.39 -8.19
C THR A 14 4.25 1.80 -6.78
N PHE A 15 3.54 0.69 -6.59
CA PHE A 15 3.54 -0.09 -5.36
C PHE A 15 4.61 -1.18 -5.45
N ARG A 16 5.87 -0.77 -5.29
CA ARG A 16 7.04 -1.61 -5.55
C ARG A 16 7.00 -2.97 -4.83
N ILE A 17 7.22 -4.04 -5.58
CA ILE A 17 7.56 -5.35 -5.04
C ILE A 17 9.01 -5.31 -4.51
N PRO A 18 9.26 -5.69 -3.24
CA PRO A 18 10.62 -5.75 -2.71
C PRO A 18 11.54 -6.64 -3.56
N ASN A 19 12.83 -6.32 -3.59
CA ASN A 19 13.91 -7.11 -4.22
C ASN A 19 13.92 -7.19 -5.75
N THR A 20 13.17 -6.37 -6.49
CA THR A 20 13.36 -6.26 -7.94
C THR A 20 14.45 -5.23 -8.27
N SER A 21 15.39 -5.63 -9.13
CA SER A 21 16.51 -4.80 -9.63
C SER A 21 16.46 -4.72 -11.17
N GLY A 22 16.86 -3.58 -11.73
CA GLY A 22 16.77 -3.30 -13.17
C GLY A 22 15.36 -3.01 -13.68
N HIS A 23 14.41 -3.90 -13.39
CA HIS A 23 12.98 -3.68 -13.63
C HIS A 23 12.24 -3.53 -12.30
N ILE A 24 11.66 -2.35 -12.04
CA ILE A 24 10.89 -2.06 -10.84
C ILE A 24 9.45 -2.52 -11.07
N ILE A 25 9.06 -3.62 -10.41
CA ILE A 25 7.72 -4.21 -10.57
C ILE A 25 6.77 -3.62 -9.56
N SER A 26 5.53 -3.34 -9.98
CA SER A 26 4.46 -2.86 -9.11
C SER A 26 3.42 -3.93 -8.82
N TYR A 27 3.00 -4.03 -7.55
CA TYR A 27 1.71 -4.62 -7.19
C TYR A 27 0.56 -3.77 -7.72
N PRO A 28 -0.66 -4.33 -7.90
CA PRO A 28 -1.84 -3.58 -8.34
C PRO A 28 -2.49 -2.74 -7.23
N LEU A 29 -2.00 -2.85 -6.00
CA LEU A 29 -2.46 -2.12 -4.82
C LEU A 29 -1.31 -1.92 -3.83
N PRO A 30 -1.37 -0.92 -2.93
CA PRO A 30 -0.30 -0.68 -1.96
C PRO A 30 -0.22 -1.81 -0.93
N MET A 31 1.00 -2.05 -0.43
CA MET A 31 1.20 -2.93 0.73
C MET A 31 0.68 -2.27 2.01
N TYR A 32 0.40 -3.07 3.04
CA TYR A 32 -0.04 -2.55 4.33
C TYR A 32 0.96 -1.54 4.91
N SER A 33 2.26 -1.79 4.81
CA SER A 33 3.29 -0.85 5.26
C SER A 33 3.26 0.51 4.55
N THR A 34 2.93 0.51 3.26
CA THR A 34 2.80 1.75 2.47
C THR A 34 1.62 2.57 2.98
N VAL A 35 0.49 1.93 3.23
CA VAL A 35 -0.70 2.58 3.81
C VAL A 35 -0.44 3.03 5.24
N ILE A 36 0.22 2.21 6.07
CA ILE A 36 0.57 2.58 7.45
C ILE A 36 1.50 3.81 7.46
N GLY A 37 2.48 3.88 6.55
CA GLY A 37 3.34 5.05 6.38
C GLY A 37 2.53 6.30 6.03
N PHE A 38 1.61 6.19 5.05
CA PHE A 38 0.68 7.27 4.70
C PHE A 38 -0.16 7.73 5.91
N LEU A 39 -0.73 6.80 6.68
CA LEU A 39 -1.52 7.12 7.88
C LEU A 39 -0.66 7.76 8.99
N CYS A 40 0.60 7.35 9.12
CA CYS A 40 1.56 7.99 10.03
C CYS A 40 1.83 9.45 9.64
N THR A 41 1.99 9.72 8.34
CA THR A 41 2.09 11.10 7.83
C THR A 41 0.80 11.87 8.08
N ALA A 42 -0.36 11.26 7.82
CA ALA A 42 -1.67 11.88 8.02
C ALA A 42 -1.98 12.17 9.49
N THR A 43 -1.51 11.35 10.44
CA THR A 43 -1.67 11.63 11.89
C THR A 43 -0.74 12.74 12.37
N GLY A 44 0.46 12.88 11.77
CA GLY A 44 1.51 13.80 12.26
C GLY A 44 2.20 13.34 13.55
N ASN A 45 1.75 12.24 14.16
CA ASN A 45 2.40 11.62 15.31
C ASN A 45 2.44 10.08 15.14
N PRO A 46 3.39 9.57 14.33
CA PRO A 46 3.52 8.14 14.02
C PRO A 46 3.63 7.26 15.27
N GLN A 47 4.39 7.70 16.28
CA GLN A 47 4.65 6.91 17.49
C GLN A 47 3.37 6.67 18.28
N LYS A 48 2.54 7.71 18.45
CA LYS A 48 1.26 7.60 19.15
C LYS A 48 0.31 6.67 18.40
N PHE A 49 0.20 6.82 17.07
CA PHE A 49 -0.67 5.97 16.25
C PHE A 49 -0.27 4.49 16.33
N LEU A 50 1.03 4.19 16.20
CA LEU A 50 1.54 2.82 16.17
C LEU A 50 1.60 2.15 17.56
N SER A 51 1.47 2.93 18.63
CA SER A 51 1.39 2.41 20.00
C SER A 51 0.10 1.63 20.25
N LYS A 52 -0.99 1.98 19.54
CA LYS A 52 -2.30 1.35 19.64
C LYS A 52 -2.51 0.35 18.50
N SER A 53 -3.34 -0.67 18.75
CA SER A 53 -3.77 -1.60 17.71
C SER A 53 -4.84 -0.96 16.83
N PHE A 54 -4.81 -1.28 15.54
CA PHE A 54 -5.81 -0.84 14.57
C PHE A 54 -6.03 -1.92 13.52
N SER A 55 -7.09 -1.82 12.72
CA SER A 55 -7.35 -2.74 11.62
C SER A 55 -7.50 -2.00 10.29
N LEU A 56 -6.99 -2.60 9.22
CA LEU A 56 -6.98 -2.03 7.87
C LEU A 56 -7.62 -2.96 6.85
N ALA A 57 -8.45 -2.41 5.97
CA ALA A 57 -8.81 -3.05 4.70
C ALA A 57 -8.47 -2.08 3.55
N ILE A 58 -7.83 -2.58 2.49
CA ILE A 58 -7.27 -1.76 1.41
C ILE A 58 -7.82 -2.26 0.09
N TYR A 59 -8.52 -1.41 -0.65
CA TYR A 59 -9.05 -1.71 -1.97
C TYR A 59 -8.39 -0.78 -2.96
N SER A 60 -7.89 -1.29 -4.08
CA SER A 60 -7.31 -0.42 -5.11
C SER A 60 -7.72 -0.88 -6.49
N LYS A 61 -7.88 0.06 -7.41
CA LYS A 61 -8.05 -0.20 -8.83
C LYS A 61 -7.36 0.88 -9.63
N PHE A 62 -6.96 0.53 -10.84
CA PHE A 62 -6.27 1.41 -11.77
C PHE A 62 -6.83 1.18 -13.16
N GLN A 63 -6.69 2.18 -14.03
CA GLN A 63 -7.22 2.10 -15.40
C GLN A 63 -6.30 1.31 -16.31
N THR A 64 -4.99 1.55 -16.23
CA THR A 64 -4.01 0.93 -17.12
C THR A 64 -2.68 0.77 -16.41
N ARG A 65 -1.93 -0.26 -16.76
CA ARG A 65 -0.53 -0.44 -16.35
C ARG A 65 0.35 -0.26 -17.56
N TYR A 66 1.40 0.54 -17.43
CA TYR A 66 2.40 0.74 -18.48
C TYR A 66 3.81 0.62 -17.90
N ILE A 67 4.78 0.38 -18.78
CA ILE A 67 6.19 0.32 -18.43
C ILE A 67 6.82 1.64 -18.84
N GLU A 68 7.36 2.35 -17.87
CA GLU A 68 8.14 3.56 -18.05
C GLU A 68 9.62 3.21 -18.19
N TYR A 69 10.33 3.91 -19.08
CA TYR A 69 11.77 3.80 -19.24
C TYR A 69 12.46 5.06 -18.74
N ILE A 70 13.33 4.93 -17.74
CA ILE A 70 13.96 6.04 -17.03
C ILE A 70 15.45 5.81 -16.95
N TRP A 71 16.23 6.89 -17.03
CA TRP A 71 17.67 6.85 -16.76
C TRP A 71 17.95 7.28 -15.33
N TYR A 72 18.46 6.36 -14.52
CA TYR A 72 18.99 6.70 -13.20
C TYR A 72 20.44 7.10 -13.30
N ARG A 73 20.83 8.05 -12.44
CA ARG A 73 22.21 8.47 -12.32
C ARG A 73 22.91 7.68 -11.22
N ASN A 74 24.04 7.10 -11.56
CA ASN A 74 24.91 6.43 -10.62
C ASN A 74 26.03 7.38 -10.20
N LEU A 75 25.95 7.88 -8.97
CA LEU A 75 26.88 8.88 -8.43
C LEU A 75 28.17 8.27 -7.87
N TYR A 76 28.34 6.94 -7.90
CA TYR A 76 29.61 6.33 -7.52
C TYR A 76 30.72 6.75 -8.49
N LYS A 77 31.87 7.15 -7.92
CA LYS A 77 33.04 7.66 -8.65
C LYS A 77 33.45 6.77 -9.84
N GLN A 78 33.42 5.45 -9.67
CA GLN A 78 33.78 4.50 -10.73
C GLN A 78 32.88 4.61 -11.97
N TYR A 79 31.59 4.85 -11.80
CA TYR A 79 30.64 4.97 -12.92
C TYR A 79 30.77 6.32 -13.63
N HIS A 80 31.14 7.36 -12.89
CA HIS A 80 31.52 8.64 -13.50
C HIS A 80 32.77 8.46 -14.38
N LEU A 81 33.82 7.84 -13.84
CA LEU A 81 35.07 7.58 -14.56
C LEU A 81 34.86 6.73 -15.81
N GLN A 82 34.03 5.69 -15.75
CA GLN A 82 33.71 4.86 -16.91
C GLN A 82 33.03 5.64 -18.04
N ARG A 83 32.20 6.64 -17.71
CA ARG A 83 31.50 7.44 -18.71
C ARG A 83 32.37 8.57 -19.26
N PHE A 84 33.03 9.33 -18.39
CA PHE A 84 33.71 10.58 -18.75
C PHE A 84 35.24 10.45 -18.86
N GLY A 85 35.84 9.32 -18.47
CA GLY A 85 37.28 9.07 -18.49
C GLY A 85 38.10 9.80 -17.40
N SER A 86 37.54 10.83 -16.77
CA SER A 86 38.14 11.62 -15.70
C SER A 86 37.07 12.06 -14.69
N ILE A 87 37.47 12.40 -13.46
CA ILE A 87 36.58 12.90 -12.40
C ILE A 87 36.14 14.35 -12.68
N ASP A 88 37.00 15.11 -13.36
CA ASP A 88 36.78 16.52 -13.65
C ASP A 88 36.09 16.73 -14.99
N ASN A 89 36.08 15.72 -15.85
CA ASN A 89 35.43 15.79 -17.15
C ASN A 89 33.92 15.58 -17.02
N ARG A 90 33.14 16.43 -17.67
CA ARG A 90 31.67 16.33 -17.78
C ARG A 90 31.18 16.42 -19.21
N ILE A 91 32.11 16.45 -20.17
CA ILE A 91 31.81 16.47 -21.58
C ILE A 91 31.73 15.03 -22.06
N TYR A 92 30.57 14.65 -22.60
CA TYR A 92 30.33 13.36 -23.21
C TYR A 92 29.67 13.59 -24.58
N HIS A 93 30.25 13.02 -25.65
CA HIS A 93 29.84 13.28 -27.04
C HIS A 93 29.70 14.77 -27.42
N GLY A 94 30.55 15.63 -26.85
CA GLY A 94 30.56 17.07 -27.13
C GLY A 94 29.56 17.90 -26.35
N GLU A 95 28.72 17.28 -25.50
CA GLU A 95 27.76 17.98 -24.65
C GLU A 95 28.17 17.95 -23.19
N PHE A 96 27.85 19.03 -22.47
CA PHE A 96 28.05 19.09 -21.02
C PHE A 96 26.91 18.36 -20.31
N GLU A 97 27.23 17.31 -19.56
CA GLU A 97 26.29 16.53 -18.79
C GLU A 97 26.48 16.71 -17.28
N HIS A 98 25.50 16.28 -16.47
CA HIS A 98 25.74 16.20 -15.02
C HIS A 98 26.72 15.06 -14.67
N ILE A 99 27.09 14.97 -13.40
CA ILE A 99 28.04 13.97 -12.90
C ILE A 99 27.41 12.56 -12.77
N GLY A 100 28.26 11.53 -12.91
CA GLY A 100 27.90 10.14 -12.62
C GLY A 100 27.64 9.34 -13.90
N GLY A 101 27.60 8.02 -13.76
CA GLY A 101 27.16 7.15 -14.86
C GLY A 101 25.65 7.24 -15.06
N GLN A 102 25.18 6.79 -16.22
CA GLN A 102 23.75 6.62 -16.49
C GLN A 102 23.43 5.12 -16.54
N SER A 103 22.33 4.72 -15.92
CA SER A 103 21.85 3.33 -15.93
C SER A 103 20.39 3.32 -16.33
N PRO A 104 20.04 2.61 -17.42
CA PRO A 104 18.65 2.51 -17.83
C PRO A 104 17.89 1.60 -16.89
N ILE A 105 16.70 2.02 -16.49
CA ILE A 105 15.80 1.32 -15.59
C ILE A 105 14.42 1.32 -16.23
N THR A 106 13.73 0.19 -16.11
CA THR A 106 12.31 0.12 -16.48
C THR A 106 11.47 0.01 -15.22
N ARG A 107 10.27 0.58 -15.23
CA ARG A 107 9.39 0.60 -14.07
C ARG A 107 7.94 0.43 -14.47
N ASP A 108 7.22 -0.43 -13.77
CA ASP A 108 5.77 -0.48 -13.85
C ASP A 108 5.14 0.75 -13.20
N ARG A 109 4.24 1.38 -13.94
CA ARG A 109 3.41 2.49 -13.51
C ARG A 109 1.94 2.12 -13.67
N LEU A 110 1.17 2.35 -12.61
CA LEU A 110 -0.28 2.26 -12.63
C LEU A 110 -0.84 3.66 -12.91
N HIS A 111 -1.71 3.78 -13.91
CA HIS A 111 -2.38 5.03 -14.30
C HIS A 111 -3.78 5.12 -13.70
N ASN A 112 -4.15 6.33 -13.25
CA ASN A 112 -5.48 6.69 -12.74
C ASN A 112 -5.94 5.71 -11.64
N VAL A 113 -5.22 5.75 -10.51
CA VAL A 113 -5.37 4.83 -9.39
C VAL A 113 -6.38 5.40 -8.40
N LYS A 114 -7.43 4.63 -8.08
CA LYS A 114 -8.33 4.85 -6.95
C LYS A 114 -7.98 3.84 -5.86
N THR A 115 -7.60 4.33 -4.69
CA THR A 115 -7.38 3.50 -3.50
C THR A 115 -8.39 3.88 -2.41
N ILE A 116 -9.05 2.90 -1.81
CA ILE A 116 -9.95 3.06 -0.68
C ILE A 116 -9.30 2.35 0.52
N ILE A 117 -9.13 3.09 1.60
CA ILE A 117 -8.62 2.57 2.87
C ILE A 117 -9.75 2.64 3.88
N TYR A 118 -10.06 1.51 4.51
CA TYR A 118 -10.91 1.45 5.68
C TYR A 118 -10.03 1.26 6.91
N LEU A 119 -10.19 2.14 7.88
CA LEU A 119 -9.47 2.13 9.15
C LEU A 119 -10.44 1.92 10.32
N LEU A 120 -10.11 0.98 11.18
CA LEU A 120 -10.69 0.82 12.51
C LEU A 120 -9.60 1.10 13.53
N ALA A 121 -9.67 2.23 14.22
CA ALA A 121 -8.73 2.62 15.25
C ALA A 121 -9.47 3.32 16.41
N ASP A 122 -8.74 3.83 17.38
CA ASP A 122 -9.32 4.70 18.39
C ASP A 122 -9.86 6.00 17.76
N GLU A 123 -10.91 6.55 18.36
CA GLU A 123 -11.62 7.71 17.82
C GLU A 123 -10.74 8.95 17.69
N GLU A 124 -9.83 9.15 18.64
CA GLU A 124 -8.86 10.25 18.61
C GLU A 124 -7.97 10.18 17.35
N ALA A 125 -7.40 9.00 17.05
CA ALA A 125 -6.58 8.81 15.87
C ALA A 125 -7.37 9.00 14.56
N MET A 126 -8.60 8.47 14.49
CA MET A 126 -9.43 8.62 13.30
C MET A 126 -9.84 10.07 13.05
N GLU A 127 -10.19 10.82 14.10
CA GLU A 127 -10.55 12.24 13.97
C GLU A 127 -9.34 13.08 13.57
N GLN A 128 -8.16 12.79 14.12
CA GLN A 128 -6.93 13.47 13.74
C GLN A 128 -6.59 13.24 12.26
N ILE A 129 -6.68 12.00 11.77
CA ILE A 129 -6.46 11.67 10.35
C ILE A 129 -7.47 12.42 9.47
N LYS A 130 -8.75 12.37 9.85
CA LYS A 130 -9.82 13.04 9.10
C LYS A 130 -9.60 14.55 9.00
N SER A 131 -9.31 15.19 10.13
CA SER A 131 -9.06 16.64 10.21
C SER A 131 -7.84 17.04 9.40
N ASN A 132 -6.73 16.32 9.55
CA ASN A 132 -5.50 16.62 8.84
C ASN A 132 -5.68 16.45 7.32
N LEU A 133 -6.28 15.34 6.86
CA LEU A 133 -6.51 15.12 5.42
C LEU A 133 -7.54 16.07 4.80
N ALA A 134 -8.38 16.72 5.61
CA ALA A 134 -9.28 17.79 5.16
C ALA A 134 -8.58 19.17 5.09
N GLY A 135 -7.46 19.33 5.82
CA GLY A 135 -6.65 20.54 5.85
C GLY A 135 -5.60 20.62 4.74
N ASN A 136 -4.75 21.64 4.81
CA ASN A 136 -3.67 21.87 3.86
C ASN A 136 -2.43 21.03 4.25
N VAL A 137 -2.43 19.75 3.88
CA VAL A 137 -1.31 18.83 4.17
C VAL A 137 -0.18 19.07 3.17
N PRO A 138 1.11 19.00 3.56
CA PRO A 138 2.22 18.91 2.62
C PRO A 138 1.99 17.78 1.60
N ALA A 139 2.64 17.88 0.44
CA ALA A 139 2.52 16.92 -0.67
C ALA A 139 2.51 15.46 -0.18
N LEU A 140 1.30 14.88 -0.11
CA LEU A 140 1.10 13.51 0.30
C LEU A 140 1.48 12.60 -0.86
N HIS A 141 2.05 11.45 -0.54
CA HIS A 141 2.36 10.41 -1.52
C HIS A 141 1.97 9.04 -0.99
N LEU A 142 1.68 8.11 -1.89
CA LEU A 142 1.38 6.72 -1.56
C LEU A 142 2.10 5.81 -2.55
N GLY A 143 3.17 5.16 -2.09
CA GLY A 143 4.09 4.41 -2.96
C GLY A 143 5.47 5.04 -2.93
N MET A 144 5.93 5.56 -4.06
CA MET A 144 7.17 6.34 -4.15
C MET A 144 6.93 7.81 -3.78
N ALA A 145 8.01 8.57 -3.56
CA ALA A 145 7.92 9.97 -3.12
C ALA A 145 7.31 10.89 -4.21
N GLU A 146 7.49 10.53 -5.48
CA GLU A 146 6.89 11.21 -6.62
C GLU A 146 5.42 10.82 -6.88
N ASP A 147 4.91 9.78 -6.21
CA ASP A 147 3.56 9.26 -6.41
C ASP A 147 2.55 10.05 -5.59
N LEU A 148 2.35 11.32 -5.98
CA LEU A 148 1.46 12.24 -5.29
C LEU A 148 0.04 11.69 -5.19
N VAL A 149 -0.60 11.92 -4.04
CA VAL A 149 -1.95 11.44 -3.76
C VAL A 149 -2.85 12.56 -3.28
N VAL A 150 -4.08 12.57 -3.81
CA VAL A 150 -5.12 13.51 -3.44
C VAL A 150 -6.20 12.78 -2.66
N PRO A 151 -6.45 13.14 -1.39
CA PRO A 151 -7.62 12.68 -0.66
C PRO A 151 -8.89 13.25 -1.29
N LYS A 152 -9.69 12.39 -1.92
CA LYS A 152 -10.96 12.79 -2.54
C LYS A 152 -12.09 12.86 -1.53
N ASN A 153 -12.17 11.87 -0.65
CA ASN A 153 -13.20 11.80 0.38
C ASN A 153 -12.64 11.15 1.64
N VAL A 154 -12.96 11.72 2.80
CA VAL A 154 -12.54 11.21 4.11
C VAL A 154 -13.72 11.29 5.06
N GLU A 155 -14.43 10.18 5.21
CA GLU A 155 -15.71 10.15 5.90
C GLU A 155 -15.84 8.95 6.85
N TYR A 156 -16.73 9.09 7.81
CA TYR A 156 -17.09 7.97 8.67
C TYR A 156 -18.14 7.10 7.98
N VAL A 157 -17.91 5.79 8.00
CA VAL A 157 -18.88 4.79 7.59
C VAL A 157 -19.28 3.96 8.79
N TYR A 158 -20.58 3.70 8.91
CA TYR A 158 -21.16 2.91 9.98
C TYR A 158 -21.42 1.50 9.45
N LEU A 159 -20.59 0.56 9.91
CA LEU A 159 -20.67 -0.84 9.55
C LEU A 159 -21.62 -1.56 10.50
N ASP A 160 -22.47 -2.42 9.93
CA ASP A 160 -23.34 -3.30 10.72
C ASP A 160 -22.49 -4.17 11.65
N GLU A 161 -22.91 -4.35 12.90
CA GLU A 161 -22.14 -5.18 13.85
C GLU A 161 -22.14 -6.66 13.49
N LYS A 162 -23.17 -7.09 12.76
CA LYS A 162 -23.33 -8.47 12.30
C LYS A 162 -22.91 -8.58 10.84
N PRO A 163 -21.96 -9.46 10.51
CA PRO A 163 -21.64 -9.79 9.12
C PRO A 163 -22.90 -10.27 8.38
N ILE A 164 -23.09 -9.76 7.17
CA ILE A 164 -24.21 -10.12 6.29
C ILE A 164 -23.68 -10.80 5.04
N GLU A 165 -24.54 -11.59 4.40
CA GLU A 165 -24.20 -12.29 3.16
C GLU A 165 -23.85 -11.28 2.06
N TYR A 166 -22.72 -11.54 1.37
CA TYR A 166 -22.34 -10.77 0.19
C TYR A 166 -22.48 -11.61 -1.07
N VAL A 167 -23.36 -11.17 -1.96
CA VAL A 167 -23.49 -11.72 -3.31
C VAL A 167 -23.16 -10.60 -4.29
N GLY A 168 -22.11 -10.80 -5.09
CA GLY A 168 -21.75 -9.82 -6.10
C GLY A 168 -20.31 -9.91 -6.58
N LYS A 169 -19.96 -8.95 -7.43
CA LYS A 169 -18.60 -8.74 -7.91
C LYS A 169 -17.92 -7.69 -7.04
N VAL A 170 -16.67 -7.94 -6.65
CA VAL A 170 -15.80 -6.93 -6.07
C VAL A 170 -14.93 -6.38 -7.19
N ASP A 171 -15.07 -5.09 -7.50
CA ASP A 171 -14.37 -4.42 -8.62
C ASP A 171 -13.05 -3.77 -8.20
N TYR A 172 -12.34 -4.37 -7.24
CA TYR A 172 -11.09 -3.87 -6.71
C TYR A 172 -10.11 -5.01 -6.46
N TYR A 173 -8.83 -4.71 -6.57
CA TYR A 173 -7.77 -5.52 -6.00
C TYR A 173 -7.74 -5.34 -4.49
N SER A 174 -7.38 -6.41 -3.79
CA SER A 174 -7.19 -6.34 -2.34
C SER A 174 -6.31 -7.44 -1.80
N TRP A 175 -5.87 -7.28 -0.56
CA TRP A 175 -5.15 -8.30 0.19
C TRP A 175 -6.13 -9.09 1.03
N LEU A 176 -6.23 -10.41 0.79
CA LEU A 176 -6.93 -11.34 1.67
C LEU A 176 -5.96 -11.83 2.76
N PRO A 177 -6.06 -11.31 4.00
CA PRO A 177 -5.21 -11.74 5.09
C PRO A 177 -5.47 -13.20 5.51
N PRO A 178 -4.52 -13.85 6.21
CA PRO A 178 -4.72 -15.17 6.79
C PRO A 178 -5.64 -15.08 8.02
N LYS A 179 -6.50 -16.08 8.28
CA LYS A 179 -7.58 -16.01 9.28
C LYS A 179 -7.11 -15.55 10.66
N GLU A 180 -5.91 -15.95 11.05
CA GLU A 180 -5.31 -15.67 12.36
C GLU A 180 -5.01 -14.18 12.57
N ALA A 181 -4.77 -13.44 11.49
CA ALA A 181 -4.46 -12.01 11.51
C ALA A 181 -5.70 -11.13 11.26
N CYS A 182 -6.88 -11.73 11.09
CA CYS A 182 -8.07 -11.02 10.65
C CYS A 182 -8.94 -10.52 11.81
N TYR A 183 -9.72 -9.49 11.54
CA TYR A 183 -10.78 -9.02 12.42
C TYR A 183 -12.15 -9.20 11.75
N CYS A 184 -13.10 -9.78 12.48
CA CYS A 184 -14.51 -9.94 12.06
C CYS A 184 -14.72 -10.65 10.70
N LEU A 185 -14.07 -11.79 10.48
CA LEU A 185 -14.28 -12.64 9.30
C LEU A 185 -15.22 -13.82 9.57
N PRO A 186 -15.86 -14.39 8.53
CA PRO A 186 -16.78 -15.50 8.70
C PRO A 186 -16.07 -16.77 9.18
N SER A 187 -16.81 -17.65 9.85
CA SER A 187 -16.30 -18.93 10.37
C SER A 187 -15.69 -19.79 9.25
N ASN A 188 -16.34 -19.80 8.08
CA ASN A 188 -15.92 -20.50 6.85
C ASN A 188 -14.93 -19.72 5.98
N TYR A 189 -14.23 -18.71 6.53
CA TYR A 189 -13.25 -17.93 5.77
C TYR A 189 -12.08 -18.76 5.20
N ILE A 190 -11.67 -19.85 5.87
CA ILE A 190 -10.61 -20.74 5.35
C ILE A 190 -11.06 -21.40 4.04
N GLU A 191 -12.31 -21.84 3.99
CA GLU A 191 -12.91 -22.42 2.80
C GLU A 191 -13.12 -21.37 1.70
N PHE A 192 -13.60 -20.18 2.06
CA PHE A 192 -13.62 -19.04 1.14
C PHE A 192 -12.25 -18.81 0.51
N LEU A 193 -11.21 -18.71 1.34
CA LEU A 193 -9.85 -18.45 0.89
C LEU A 193 -9.35 -19.59 -0.01
N SER A 194 -9.63 -20.86 0.28
CA SER A 194 -9.19 -21.98 -0.57
C SER A 194 -9.82 -21.94 -1.97
N ARG A 195 -11.07 -21.47 -2.08
CA ARG A 195 -11.80 -21.34 -3.36
C ARG A 195 -11.43 -20.11 -4.18
N ILE A 196 -10.82 -19.09 -3.57
CA ILE A 196 -10.35 -17.90 -4.29
C ILE A 196 -9.02 -18.18 -4.99
N ALA A 197 -9.00 -18.23 -6.33
CA ALA A 197 -7.76 -18.25 -7.10
C ALA A 197 -6.95 -16.96 -6.90
N GLY A 198 -5.65 -17.03 -6.67
CA GLY A 198 -4.81 -15.86 -6.53
C GLY A 198 -3.41 -16.19 -6.02
N VAL A 199 -2.47 -15.29 -6.28
CA VAL A 199 -1.09 -15.46 -5.82
C VAL A 199 -1.02 -15.11 -4.34
N THR A 200 -0.36 -15.97 -3.55
CA THR A 200 -0.04 -15.65 -2.16
C THR A 200 1.28 -14.91 -2.13
N CYS A 201 1.27 -13.70 -1.57
CA CYS A 201 2.42 -12.81 -1.51
C CYS A 201 2.85 -12.61 -0.05
N LEU A 202 4.14 -12.35 0.15
CA LEU A 202 4.63 -11.76 1.40
C LEU A 202 4.40 -10.25 1.34
N VAL A 203 3.44 -9.77 2.12
CA VAL A 203 3.04 -8.36 2.16
C VAL A 203 3.59 -7.75 3.44
N SER A 204 4.35 -6.67 3.29
CA SER A 204 4.95 -5.97 4.44
C SER A 204 3.89 -5.20 5.24
N THR A 205 4.02 -5.22 6.57
CA THR A 205 3.10 -4.55 7.51
C THR A 205 3.79 -3.41 8.27
N LYS A 206 4.56 -3.72 9.32
CA LYS A 206 5.37 -2.75 10.05
C LYS A 206 6.85 -2.95 9.73
N TYR A 207 7.69 -1.97 10.03
CA TYR A 207 9.12 -2.18 10.10
C TYR A 207 9.66 -1.70 11.43
N ARG A 208 10.88 -2.12 11.75
CA ARG A 208 11.69 -1.56 12.83
C ARG A 208 13.03 -1.13 12.25
N LEU A 209 13.63 -0.11 12.84
CA LEU A 209 14.97 0.31 12.48
C LEU A 209 15.97 -0.58 13.22
N VAL A 210 16.81 -1.29 12.47
CA VAL A 210 17.86 -2.16 13.00
C VAL A 210 19.20 -1.61 12.52
N LYS A 211 20.14 -1.45 13.44
CA LYS A 211 21.50 -1.08 13.10
C LYS A 211 22.29 -2.35 12.78
N ILE A 212 22.77 -2.48 11.55
CA ILE A 212 23.66 -3.56 11.12
C ILE A 212 24.97 -2.89 10.70
N HIS A 213 26.04 -3.16 11.46
CA HIS A 213 27.31 -2.44 11.35
C HIS A 213 27.09 -0.92 11.44
N ASP A 214 27.52 -0.16 10.43
CA ASP A 214 27.41 1.30 10.35
C ASP A 214 26.16 1.78 9.60
N VAL A 215 25.26 0.86 9.19
CA VAL A 215 24.07 1.19 8.42
C VAL A 215 22.80 0.91 9.23
N THR A 216 21.89 1.87 9.25
CA THR A 216 20.54 1.66 9.78
C THR A 216 19.64 1.19 8.66
N ILE A 217 19.05 0.00 8.82
CA ILE A 217 18.14 -0.59 7.84
C ILE A 217 16.73 -0.73 8.40
N ARG A 218 15.75 -0.78 7.49
CA ARG A 218 14.35 -1.09 7.82
C ARG A 218 14.16 -2.61 7.75
N ASP A 219 13.90 -3.23 8.89
CA ASP A 219 13.56 -4.65 9.01
C ASP A 219 12.03 -4.78 9.04
N PHE A 220 11.45 -5.27 7.95
CA PHE A 220 9.99 -5.37 7.78
C PHE A 220 9.44 -6.67 8.34
N SER A 221 8.30 -6.58 9.01
CA SER A 221 7.41 -7.70 9.28
C SER A 221 6.55 -8.00 8.06
N TYR A 222 6.30 -9.28 7.81
CA TYR A 222 5.55 -9.74 6.65
C TYR A 222 4.40 -10.65 7.06
N ILE A 223 3.30 -10.57 6.32
CA ILE A 223 2.20 -11.54 6.40
C ILE A 223 2.03 -12.22 5.05
N ARG A 224 1.55 -13.47 5.08
CA ARG A 224 1.15 -14.18 3.86
C ARG A 224 -0.29 -13.81 3.55
N ALA A 225 -0.47 -12.90 2.59
CA ALA A 225 -1.80 -12.49 2.14
C ALA A 225 -1.99 -12.91 0.68
N ARG A 226 -3.22 -13.30 0.32
CA ARG A 226 -3.55 -13.64 -1.06
C ARG A 226 -3.99 -12.39 -1.81
N LEU A 227 -3.43 -12.16 -2.99
CA LEU A 227 -3.88 -11.09 -3.87
C LEU A 227 -5.24 -11.45 -4.48
N PHE A 228 -6.28 -10.77 -4.03
CA PHE A 228 -7.58 -10.78 -4.68
C PHE A 228 -7.55 -9.85 -5.88
N SER A 229 -8.10 -10.32 -7.00
CA SER A 229 -8.27 -9.53 -8.23
C SER A 229 -9.76 -9.40 -8.56
N PRO A 230 -10.19 -8.30 -9.21
CA PRO A 230 -11.59 -8.00 -9.44
C PRO A 230 -12.39 -9.18 -10.01
N ARG A 231 -13.36 -9.71 -9.25
CA ARG A 231 -14.17 -10.89 -9.63
C ARG A 231 -15.40 -11.07 -8.74
N GLY A 232 -16.27 -12.00 -9.12
CA GLY A 232 -17.34 -12.52 -8.26
C GLY A 232 -16.80 -13.40 -7.12
N LEU A 233 -17.46 -13.39 -5.97
CA LEU A 233 -17.13 -14.30 -4.89
C LEU A 233 -17.65 -15.72 -5.20
N PRO A 234 -16.99 -16.79 -4.69
CA PRO A 234 -17.52 -18.14 -4.72
C PRO A 234 -18.89 -18.20 -4.03
N ILE A 235 -19.80 -19.01 -4.58
CA ILE A 235 -21.13 -19.22 -4.01
C ILE A 235 -21.11 -20.50 -3.17
N GLU A 236 -21.69 -20.41 -1.97
CA GLU A 236 -21.87 -21.54 -1.06
C GLU A 236 -23.31 -21.56 -0.56
N TYR A 237 -24.14 -22.45 -1.11
CA TYR A 237 -25.58 -22.48 -0.83
C TYR A 237 -25.92 -22.89 0.60
N ASN A 238 -25.08 -23.73 1.23
CA ASN A 238 -25.35 -24.23 2.59
C ASN A 238 -24.92 -23.25 3.67
N GLN A 239 -23.82 -22.52 3.45
CA GLN A 239 -23.26 -21.56 4.41
C GLN A 239 -22.72 -20.35 3.64
N PRO A 240 -23.56 -19.35 3.31
CA PRO A 240 -23.11 -18.21 2.55
C PRO A 240 -22.02 -17.45 3.30
N TYR A 241 -21.05 -16.90 2.57
CA TYR A 241 -19.99 -16.10 3.15
C TYR A 241 -20.54 -14.76 3.62
N LYS A 242 -20.34 -14.47 4.91
CA LYS A 242 -20.83 -13.24 5.54
C LYS A 242 -19.67 -12.32 5.88
N PHE A 243 -19.78 -11.06 5.47
CA PHE A 243 -18.75 -10.04 5.71
C PHE A 243 -19.38 -8.80 6.32
N LEU A 244 -18.54 -7.98 6.96
CA LEU A 244 -18.90 -6.58 7.16
C LEU A 244 -18.95 -5.92 5.78
N ILE A 245 -20.00 -5.14 5.51
CA ILE A 245 -20.18 -4.51 4.19
C ILE A 245 -20.21 -2.99 4.36
N ASP A 246 -19.42 -2.29 3.54
CA ASP A 246 -19.70 -0.88 3.26
C ASP A 246 -20.80 -0.81 2.20
N ARG A 247 -22.01 -0.43 2.62
CA ARG A 247 -23.18 -0.33 1.72
C ARG A 247 -23.03 0.79 0.68
N THR A 248 -22.19 1.79 0.94
CA THR A 248 -22.02 2.94 0.02
C THR A 248 -21.20 2.57 -1.21
N GLU A 249 -20.13 1.79 -1.04
CA GLU A 249 -19.31 1.27 -2.15
C GLU A 249 -19.70 -0.16 -2.55
N ASN A 250 -20.62 -0.79 -1.81
CA ASN A 250 -20.99 -2.20 -1.92
C ASN A 250 -19.76 -3.13 -1.87
N LEU A 251 -18.97 -3.02 -0.81
CA LEU A 251 -17.72 -3.77 -0.65
C LEU A 251 -17.74 -4.66 0.61
N PRO A 252 -17.39 -5.96 0.49
CA PRO A 252 -17.13 -6.80 1.65
C PRO A 252 -15.76 -6.46 2.21
N LEU A 253 -15.68 -6.24 3.52
CA LEU A 253 -14.50 -5.77 4.24
C LEU A 253 -13.72 -6.92 4.90
N TRP A 254 -12.47 -7.12 4.49
CA TRP A 254 -11.55 -8.08 5.12
C TRP A 254 -10.43 -7.36 5.88
N PHE A 255 -10.75 -6.97 7.11
CA PHE A 255 -9.81 -6.25 7.97
C PHE A 255 -8.64 -7.12 8.42
N LEU A 256 -7.42 -6.67 8.14
CA LEU A 256 -6.21 -7.13 8.79
C LEU A 256 -6.04 -6.37 10.12
N LYS A 257 -5.91 -7.10 11.23
CA LYS A 257 -5.53 -6.53 12.52
C LYS A 257 -4.03 -6.29 12.55
N ILE A 258 -3.66 -5.09 12.99
CA ILE A 258 -2.29 -4.66 13.21
C ILE A 258 -2.13 -4.40 14.70
N ASP A 259 -1.32 -5.22 15.37
CA ASP A 259 -1.12 -5.08 16.81
C ASP A 259 -0.28 -3.85 17.14
N GLY A 260 -0.68 -3.12 18.18
CA GLY A 260 0.06 -2.00 18.75
C GLY A 260 1.36 -2.44 19.41
N GLY A 261 2.29 -1.49 19.58
CA GLY A 261 3.57 -1.76 20.23
C GLY A 261 4.66 -2.11 19.23
N GLY A 262 5.41 -1.07 18.83
CA GLY A 262 6.63 -1.20 18.02
C GLY A 262 7.39 0.11 18.05
N LYS A 263 8.68 0.07 18.43
CA LYS A 263 9.58 1.21 18.26
C LYS A 263 10.06 1.23 16.81
N GLY A 264 9.34 1.93 15.92
CA GLY A 264 9.86 2.20 14.59
C GLY A 264 8.79 2.46 13.52
N VAL A 265 8.71 3.70 13.08
CA VAL A 265 8.66 4.10 11.66
C VAL A 265 9.80 5.10 11.51
#